data_AF-A0A2D6P6K0-F1
#
_entry.id   AF-A0A2D6P6K0-F1
#
_cell.length_a   1.000
_cell.length_b   1.000
_cell.length_c   1.000
_cell.angle_alpha   90.00
_cell.angle_beta   90.00
_cell.angle_gamma   90.00
#
_symmetry.space_group_name_H-M   'P 1'
#
loop_
_entity.id
_entity.type
_entity.pdbx_description
1 polymer ?
#
loop_
_entity_poly.entity_id
_entity_poly.type
_entity_poly.pdbx_seq_one_letter_code
_entity_poly.pdbx_strand_id
1 'polypeptide(L)'
;MSLNPFFLQGSPNEQFLVQDLINEQLKMYGVDVYYLPRKIFKTDDIIREIQSSKFDDVFMLEAYINNYDGYAPDSDIMTKFGLRLKNEISLTISRERYEEFIAPFLEGISSGIREGRITEYTFADLITRPKEGDLIYFPLGERLFEIKRVESEKPFYQLGSNYTYELSCELYEYENELIDTNIEQVDNTVEDEGYITSLTLVGSAITATASASIGTSAISEIFLNNDGSGYTSTPTVTFSDPPNVAGGDVVATAVAITTSKANVQSILRLELTNGGSGYTSPPTITISGGGGAGAAATCSIGGTNFTVTGISITGRGRGYASAPVITLNAPLSGVGVTATAIATVDNETRLDTINILNAGIGYTSVPTISIAGFSTIGVGTFIYNEVVTGQTSGTTARVRDFRTVTSTTPGVLPVTSLRVSLNTGTFNKGEVVVGSISSARYVVEDYDTESYDNPYDVNEEIELEADNILDFTESNPFGNY
;
A
#
# COMPACT_ATOMS: atom_id res chain seq x y z
N MET A 1 -3.43 -49.53 -39.48
CA MET A 1 -4.53 -50.35 -40.01
C MET A 1 -4.74 -49.97 -41.47
N SER A 2 -4.86 -50.94 -42.37
CA SER A 2 -5.22 -50.68 -43.79
C SER A 2 -6.64 -50.15 -43.87
N LEU A 3 -6.81 -48.94 -44.42
CA LEU A 3 -8.10 -48.26 -44.55
C LEU A 3 -8.79 -48.60 -45.88
N ASN A 4 -10.11 -48.72 -45.84
CA ASN A 4 -10.95 -48.99 -47.01
C ASN A 4 -10.99 -47.75 -47.93
N PRO A 5 -10.62 -47.85 -49.22
CA PRO A 5 -10.57 -46.71 -50.14
C PRO A 5 -11.91 -46.04 -50.44
N PHE A 6 -13.04 -46.63 -50.01
CA PHE A 6 -14.38 -46.07 -50.20
C PHE A 6 -14.90 -45.24 -49.01
N PHE A 7 -14.23 -45.25 -47.85
CA PHE A 7 -14.56 -44.39 -46.72
C PHE A 7 -13.48 -43.32 -46.57
N LEU A 8 -13.74 -42.15 -47.14
CA LEU A 8 -12.99 -40.95 -46.80
C LEU A 8 -13.29 -40.64 -45.33
N GLN A 9 -12.25 -40.54 -44.49
CA GLN A 9 -12.38 -40.14 -43.08
C GLN A 9 -12.60 -38.61 -42.96
N GLY A 10 -13.55 -38.09 -43.74
CA GLY A 10 -13.83 -36.65 -43.86
C GLY A 10 -12.83 -35.90 -44.73
N SER A 11 -13.34 -34.99 -45.55
CA SER A 11 -12.56 -33.93 -46.19
C SER A 11 -12.35 -32.77 -45.19
N PRO A 12 -11.28 -31.96 -45.33
CA PRO A 12 -11.07 -30.79 -44.49
C PRO A 12 -12.29 -29.86 -44.43
N ASN A 13 -12.99 -29.67 -45.56
CA ASN A 13 -14.21 -28.85 -45.62
C ASN A 13 -15.35 -29.41 -44.75
N GLU A 14 -15.51 -30.73 -44.68
CA GLU A 14 -16.51 -31.35 -43.80
C GLU A 14 -16.11 -31.20 -42.33
N GLN A 15 -14.80 -31.26 -42.01
CA GLN A 15 -14.31 -31.02 -40.67
C GLN A 15 -14.57 -29.57 -40.21
N PHE A 16 -14.32 -28.59 -41.08
CA PHE A 16 -14.63 -27.18 -40.81
C PHE A 16 -16.13 -26.96 -40.62
N LEU A 17 -16.96 -27.54 -41.51
CA LEU A 17 -18.42 -27.41 -41.37
C LEU A 17 -18.92 -27.97 -40.04
N VAL A 18 -18.39 -29.12 -39.59
CA VAL A 18 -18.76 -29.70 -38.29
C VAL A 18 -18.32 -28.79 -37.14
N GLN A 19 -17.11 -28.23 -37.21
CA GLN A 19 -16.63 -27.28 -36.19
C GLN A 19 -17.51 -26.02 -36.16
N ASP A 20 -17.86 -25.44 -37.31
CA ASP A 20 -18.75 -24.27 -37.41
C ASP A 20 -20.13 -24.55 -36.79
N LEU A 21 -20.69 -25.73 -37.07
CA LEU A 21 -21.97 -26.16 -36.49
C LEU A 21 -21.89 -26.32 -34.98
N ILE A 22 -20.78 -26.85 -34.45
CA ILE A 22 -20.55 -26.97 -33.01
C ILE A 22 -20.42 -25.59 -32.37
N ASN A 23 -19.67 -24.68 -32.98
CA ASN A 23 -19.54 -23.31 -32.48
C ASN A 23 -20.88 -22.60 -32.43
N GLU A 24 -21.70 -22.76 -33.48
CA GLU A 24 -23.04 -22.19 -33.53
C GLU A 24 -23.96 -22.82 -32.49
N GLN A 25 -23.88 -24.14 -32.30
CA GLN A 25 -24.64 -24.84 -31.25
C GLN A 25 -24.26 -24.33 -29.86
N LEU A 26 -22.98 -24.16 -29.57
CA LEU A 26 -22.50 -23.62 -28.29
C LEU A 26 -22.92 -22.17 -28.09
N LYS A 27 -22.97 -21.35 -29.15
CA LYS A 27 -23.51 -19.98 -29.06
C LYS A 27 -25.01 -19.92 -28.82
N MET A 28 -25.78 -20.88 -29.36
CA MET A 28 -27.23 -20.90 -29.19
C MET A 28 -27.68 -21.49 -27.85
N TYR A 29 -27.04 -22.56 -27.40
CA TYR A 29 -27.48 -23.37 -26.25
C TYR A 29 -26.50 -23.37 -25.08
N GLY A 30 -25.29 -22.84 -25.26
CA GLY A 30 -24.31 -22.69 -24.19
C GLY A 30 -24.58 -21.46 -23.33
N VAL A 31 -23.80 -21.35 -22.26
CA VAL A 31 -23.78 -20.23 -21.32
C VAL A 31 -22.41 -19.56 -21.43
N ASP A 32 -22.40 -18.23 -21.33
CA ASP A 32 -21.16 -17.47 -21.26
C ASP A 32 -20.51 -17.68 -19.88
N VAL A 33 -19.27 -18.15 -19.89
CA VAL A 33 -18.45 -18.36 -18.71
C VAL A 33 -17.15 -17.58 -18.83
N TYR A 34 -16.57 -17.24 -17.69
CA TYR A 34 -15.25 -16.63 -17.63
C TYR A 34 -14.21 -17.69 -17.32
N TYR A 35 -13.23 -17.86 -18.21
CA TYR A 35 -12.09 -18.76 -18.04
C TYR A 35 -10.89 -17.97 -17.51
N LEU A 36 -10.36 -18.42 -16.36
CA LEU A 36 -9.24 -17.83 -15.66
C LEU A 36 -8.05 -18.80 -15.68
N PRO A 37 -7.02 -18.56 -16.51
CA PRO A 37 -5.85 -19.42 -16.56
C PRO A 37 -4.97 -19.23 -15.31
N ARG A 38 -4.47 -20.35 -14.77
CA ARG A 38 -3.57 -20.34 -13.61
C ARG A 38 -2.16 -19.88 -13.99
N LYS A 39 -1.66 -18.84 -13.33
CA LYS A 39 -0.24 -18.43 -13.39
C LYS A 39 0.51 -18.92 -12.16
N ILE A 40 1.69 -19.51 -12.37
CA ILE A 40 2.54 -20.04 -11.29
C ILE A 40 3.69 -19.07 -11.02
N PHE A 41 3.83 -18.63 -9.77
CA PHE A 41 4.86 -17.67 -9.35
C PHE A 41 6.18 -18.34 -8.98
N LYS A 42 6.13 -19.48 -8.28
CA LYS A 42 7.32 -20.20 -7.83
C LYS A 42 7.06 -21.69 -7.68
N THR A 43 7.93 -22.51 -8.28
CA THR A 43 8.05 -23.94 -8.00
C THR A 43 9.25 -24.16 -7.08
N ASP A 44 9.13 -25.04 -6.09
CA ASP A 44 10.30 -25.48 -5.33
C ASP A 44 11.24 -26.26 -6.28
N ASP A 45 12.50 -25.86 -6.39
CA ASP A 45 13.47 -26.49 -7.30
C ASP A 45 13.79 -27.94 -6.90
N ILE A 46 13.57 -28.31 -5.64
CA ILE A 46 13.90 -29.63 -5.11
C ILE A 46 12.71 -30.61 -5.21
N ILE A 47 11.50 -30.18 -4.82
CA ILE A 47 10.30 -31.04 -4.80
C ILE A 47 9.38 -30.81 -6.01
N ARG A 48 9.62 -29.76 -6.81
CA ARG A 48 8.76 -29.31 -7.93
C ARG A 48 7.30 -29.06 -7.52
N GLU A 49 7.09 -28.71 -6.27
CA GLU A 49 5.79 -28.34 -5.74
C GLU A 49 5.50 -26.87 -6.08
N ILE A 50 4.26 -26.58 -6.47
CA ILE A 50 3.79 -25.23 -6.73
C ILE A 50 3.59 -24.54 -5.38
N GLN A 51 4.41 -23.52 -5.08
CA GLN A 51 4.36 -22.82 -3.79
C GLN A 51 3.29 -21.74 -3.74
N SER A 52 2.94 -21.15 -4.90
CA SER A 52 1.98 -20.06 -4.98
C SER A 52 1.44 -19.90 -6.41
N SER A 53 0.16 -19.56 -6.52
CA SER A 53 -0.54 -19.32 -7.79
C SER A 53 -1.37 -18.04 -7.74
N LYS A 54 -1.62 -17.44 -8.91
CA LYS A 54 -2.41 -16.22 -9.08
C LYS A 54 -3.29 -16.34 -10.33
N PHE A 55 -4.47 -15.74 -10.28
CA PHE A 55 -5.43 -15.64 -11.38
C PHE A 55 -5.75 -14.16 -11.63
N ASP A 56 -5.20 -13.60 -12.70
CA ASP A 56 -5.28 -12.17 -13.04
C ASP A 56 -5.74 -11.89 -14.47
N ASP A 57 -5.65 -12.89 -15.35
CA ASP A 57 -6.23 -12.84 -16.69
C ASP A 57 -7.60 -13.51 -16.69
N VAL A 58 -8.49 -13.00 -17.54
CA VAL A 58 -9.83 -13.55 -17.71
C VAL A 58 -10.25 -13.49 -19.17
N PHE A 59 -10.84 -14.58 -19.65
CA PHE A 59 -11.32 -14.71 -21.02
C PHE A 59 -12.77 -15.18 -21.02
N MET A 60 -13.64 -14.50 -21.76
CA MET A 60 -15.01 -14.95 -21.94
C MET A 60 -15.07 -16.09 -22.97
N LEU A 61 -15.79 -17.15 -22.65
CA LEU A 61 -15.94 -18.34 -23.49
C LEU A 61 -17.35 -18.91 -23.38
N GLU A 62 -17.86 -19.45 -24.47
CA GLU A 62 -19.15 -20.15 -24.49
C GLU A 62 -18.96 -21.63 -24.07
N ALA A 63 -19.70 -22.07 -23.05
CA ALA A 63 -19.65 -23.45 -22.54
C ALA A 63 -21.04 -24.08 -22.45
N TYR A 64 -21.18 -25.34 -22.88
CA TYR A 64 -22.41 -26.10 -22.71
C TYR A 64 -22.34 -26.98 -21.46
N ILE A 65 -23.34 -26.85 -20.58
CA ILE A 65 -23.43 -27.63 -19.34
C ILE A 65 -24.06 -28.99 -19.66
N ASN A 66 -23.27 -30.05 -19.59
CA ASN A 66 -23.73 -31.41 -19.91
C ASN A 66 -24.69 -31.97 -18.84
N ASN A 67 -24.57 -31.53 -17.57
CA ASN A 67 -25.29 -32.09 -16.43
C ASN A 67 -26.26 -31.09 -15.75
N TYR A 68 -27.11 -30.43 -16.54
CA TYR A 68 -28.06 -29.42 -16.06
C TYR A 68 -29.07 -29.91 -15.00
N ASP A 69 -29.32 -31.23 -14.91
CA ASP A 69 -30.39 -31.84 -14.09
C ASP A 69 -29.96 -32.15 -12.64
N GLY A 70 -28.77 -31.68 -12.24
CA GLY A 70 -28.24 -31.83 -10.89
C GLY A 70 -27.64 -33.22 -10.63
N TYR A 71 -26.37 -33.21 -10.24
CA TYR A 71 -25.62 -34.34 -9.68
C TYR A 71 -25.33 -35.48 -10.67
N ALA A 72 -24.06 -35.58 -11.07
CA ALA A 72 -23.57 -36.79 -11.72
C ALA A 72 -23.89 -38.02 -10.83
N PRO A 73 -24.20 -39.20 -11.42
CA PRO A 73 -24.60 -40.40 -10.68
C PRO A 73 -23.59 -40.95 -9.64
N ASP A 74 -22.40 -40.35 -9.52
CA ASP A 74 -21.32 -40.72 -8.60
C ASP A 74 -20.86 -39.56 -7.67
N SER A 75 -21.68 -38.51 -7.52
CA SER A 75 -21.35 -37.32 -6.69
C SER A 75 -21.30 -37.58 -5.16
N ASP A 76 -21.81 -38.73 -4.70
CA ASP A 76 -21.77 -39.17 -3.31
C ASP A 76 -20.58 -40.10 -3.06
N ILE A 77 -19.42 -39.52 -2.68
CA ILE A 77 -18.28 -40.32 -2.23
C ILE A 77 -18.32 -40.48 -0.70
N MET A 78 -18.46 -41.73 -0.25
CA MET A 78 -18.33 -42.09 1.16
C MET A 78 -16.85 -42.14 1.54
N THR A 79 -16.37 -41.13 2.27
CA THR A 79 -15.01 -41.12 2.82
C THR A 79 -15.00 -41.63 4.26
N LYS A 80 -13.81 -41.92 4.81
CA LYS A 80 -13.65 -42.27 6.24
C LYS A 80 -14.14 -41.16 7.21
N PHE A 81 -14.37 -39.95 6.69
CA PHE A 81 -14.83 -38.78 7.44
C PHE A 81 -16.30 -38.41 7.19
N GLY A 82 -17.05 -39.22 6.42
CA GLY A 82 -18.47 -38.98 6.13
C GLY A 82 -18.78 -38.87 4.64
N LEU A 83 -20.06 -38.58 4.35
CA LEU A 83 -20.58 -38.35 3.00
C LEU A 83 -20.11 -36.96 2.52
N ARG A 84 -19.28 -36.90 1.48
CA ARG A 84 -18.95 -35.63 0.80
C ARG A 84 -19.72 -35.60 -0.52
N LEU A 85 -20.55 -34.58 -0.69
CA LEU A 85 -21.17 -34.23 -1.97
C LEU A 85 -20.12 -33.50 -2.81
N LYS A 86 -19.61 -34.14 -3.85
CA LYS A 86 -18.80 -33.46 -4.86
C LYS A 86 -19.74 -32.80 -5.86
N ASN A 87 -19.86 -31.48 -5.79
CA ASN A 87 -20.55 -30.69 -6.81
C ASN A 87 -19.66 -30.66 -8.07
N GLU A 88 -19.75 -31.72 -8.87
CA GLU A 88 -19.02 -31.86 -10.13
C GLU A 88 -19.93 -31.41 -11.30
N ILE A 89 -19.44 -30.47 -12.10
CA ILE A 89 -20.08 -30.06 -13.36
C ILE A 89 -19.24 -30.55 -14.54
N SER A 90 -19.91 -31.06 -15.58
CA SER A 90 -19.26 -31.40 -16.84
C SER A 90 -19.61 -30.34 -17.88
N LEU A 91 -18.59 -29.72 -18.45
CA LEU A 91 -18.70 -28.63 -19.42
C LEU A 91 -18.11 -29.04 -20.74
N THR A 92 -18.80 -28.74 -21.83
CA THR A 92 -18.27 -28.89 -23.19
C THR A 92 -17.96 -27.52 -23.77
N ILE A 93 -16.71 -27.30 -24.17
CA ILE A 93 -16.28 -26.07 -24.85
C ILE A 93 -15.78 -26.36 -26.27
N SER A 94 -15.81 -25.36 -27.13
CA SER A 94 -15.26 -25.47 -28.49
C SER A 94 -13.73 -25.49 -28.46
N ARG A 95 -13.12 -26.43 -29.18
CA ARG A 95 -11.68 -26.51 -29.36
C ARG A 95 -11.13 -25.33 -30.16
N GLU A 96 -11.75 -24.99 -31.28
CA GLU A 96 -11.29 -23.92 -32.17
C GLU A 96 -11.28 -22.57 -31.45
N ARG A 97 -12.39 -22.22 -30.78
CA ARG A 97 -12.46 -21.00 -29.96
C ARG A 97 -11.32 -20.91 -28.94
N TYR A 98 -11.01 -21.99 -28.21
CA TYR A 98 -9.90 -21.97 -27.27
C TYR A 98 -8.54 -21.78 -27.98
N GLU A 99 -8.27 -22.57 -29.02
CA GLU A 99 -6.99 -22.58 -29.75
C GLU A 99 -6.74 -21.30 -30.56
N GLU A 100 -7.77 -20.67 -31.11
CA GLU A 100 -7.64 -19.46 -31.92
C GLU A 100 -7.79 -18.17 -31.13
N PHE A 101 -8.59 -18.18 -30.05
CA PHE A 101 -8.84 -16.97 -29.27
C PHE A 101 -7.97 -16.90 -28.01
N ILE A 102 -7.82 -17.97 -27.24
CA ILE A 102 -7.16 -17.89 -25.91
C ILE A 102 -5.68 -18.25 -26.01
N ALA A 103 -5.35 -19.35 -26.69
CA ALA A 103 -3.99 -19.87 -26.78
C ALA A 103 -2.95 -18.85 -27.34
N PRO A 104 -3.26 -18.01 -28.35
CA PRO A 104 -2.29 -17.04 -28.86
C PRO A 104 -1.91 -15.94 -27.86
N PHE A 105 -2.85 -15.50 -27.00
CA PHE A 105 -2.53 -14.53 -25.94
C PHE A 105 -1.62 -15.16 -24.89
N LEU A 106 -1.96 -16.38 -24.46
CA LEU A 106 -1.13 -17.13 -23.51
C LEU A 106 0.28 -17.38 -24.06
N GLU A 107 0.41 -17.70 -25.36
CA GLU A 107 1.71 -17.89 -26.01
C GLU A 107 2.52 -16.58 -26.05
N GLY A 108 1.88 -15.47 -26.38
CA GLY A 108 2.51 -14.14 -26.37
C GLY A 108 3.06 -13.76 -24.99
N ILE A 109 2.29 -13.97 -23.93
CA ILE A 109 2.73 -13.69 -22.56
C ILE A 109 3.86 -14.66 -22.16
N SER A 110 3.74 -15.95 -22.48
CA SER A 110 4.79 -16.94 -22.19
C SER A 110 6.12 -16.65 -22.90
N SER A 111 6.07 -16.06 -24.10
CA SER A 111 7.26 -15.67 -24.85
C SER A 111 7.95 -14.45 -24.22
N GLY A 112 7.17 -13.48 -23.74
CA GLY A 112 7.69 -12.34 -22.98
C GLY A 112 8.39 -12.76 -21.67
N ILE A 113 7.88 -13.81 -21.02
CA ILE A 113 8.52 -14.44 -19.85
C ILE A 113 9.88 -15.06 -20.22
N ARG A 114 9.94 -15.85 -21.30
CA ARG A 114 11.19 -16.53 -21.74
C ARG A 114 12.28 -15.56 -22.22
N GLU A 115 11.89 -14.39 -22.75
CA GLU A 115 12.82 -13.31 -23.10
C GLU A 115 13.26 -12.46 -21.90
N GLY A 116 12.81 -12.78 -20.68
CA GLY A 116 13.15 -12.06 -19.46
C GLY A 116 12.54 -10.66 -19.38
N ARG A 117 11.52 -10.34 -20.19
CA ARG A 117 10.77 -9.08 -20.11
C ARG A 117 9.72 -9.10 -18.99
N ILE A 118 9.25 -10.28 -18.62
CA ILE A 118 8.33 -10.53 -17.51
C ILE A 118 9.03 -11.54 -16.61
N THR A 119 9.47 -11.12 -15.42
CA THR A 119 10.44 -11.89 -14.60
C THR A 119 9.82 -12.66 -13.44
N GLU A 120 8.50 -12.70 -13.34
CA GLU A 120 7.80 -13.07 -12.09
C GLU A 120 6.91 -14.31 -12.20
N TYR A 121 6.47 -14.68 -13.40
CA TYR A 121 5.46 -15.72 -13.58
C TYR A 121 5.91 -16.73 -14.65
N THR A 122 5.47 -17.98 -14.53
CA THR A 122 5.60 -18.99 -15.58
C THR A 122 4.26 -19.65 -15.86
N PHE A 123 3.98 -19.93 -17.12
CA PHE A 123 2.89 -20.83 -17.49
C PHE A 123 3.44 -22.25 -17.59
N ALA A 124 2.66 -23.25 -17.16
CA ALA A 124 3.01 -24.65 -17.35
C ALA A 124 3.04 -25.04 -18.86
N ASP A 125 3.76 -26.12 -19.20
CA ASP A 125 4.25 -26.49 -20.56
C ASP A 125 3.19 -26.85 -21.66
N LEU A 126 1.90 -26.52 -21.53
CA LEU A 126 0.88 -26.82 -22.56
C LEU A 126 -0.16 -25.71 -22.74
N ILE A 127 0.05 -24.78 -23.68
CA ILE A 127 -0.85 -23.62 -23.90
C ILE A 127 -2.01 -23.94 -24.86
N THR A 128 -1.91 -25.02 -25.64
CA THR A 128 -2.82 -25.35 -26.74
C THR A 128 -4.18 -25.91 -26.31
N ARG A 129 -4.40 -26.15 -25.01
CA ARG A 129 -5.68 -26.62 -24.46
C ARG A 129 -5.85 -26.10 -23.03
N PRO A 130 -7.09 -26.09 -22.49
CA PRO A 130 -7.30 -25.78 -21.08
C PRO A 130 -6.52 -26.75 -20.19
N LYS A 131 -6.13 -26.31 -18.99
CA LYS A 131 -5.36 -27.11 -18.05
C LYS A 131 -6.17 -27.47 -16.83
N GLU A 132 -5.72 -28.53 -16.19
CA GLU A 132 -6.15 -28.90 -14.85
C GLU A 132 -5.63 -27.84 -13.85
N GLY A 133 -6.49 -27.39 -12.96
CA GLY A 133 -6.23 -26.32 -11.99
C GLY A 133 -6.53 -24.90 -12.48
N ASP A 134 -6.99 -24.72 -13.73
CA ASP A 134 -7.56 -23.45 -14.17
C ASP A 134 -8.98 -23.27 -13.61
N LEU A 135 -9.44 -22.02 -13.48
CA LEU A 135 -10.76 -21.72 -12.92
C LEU A 135 -11.75 -21.30 -14.00
N ILE A 136 -13.02 -21.63 -13.77
CA ILE A 136 -14.16 -21.18 -14.55
C ILE A 136 -15.15 -20.49 -13.61
N TYR A 137 -15.47 -19.24 -13.89
CA TYR A 137 -16.47 -18.48 -13.16
C TYR A 137 -17.82 -18.48 -13.91
N PHE A 138 -18.89 -18.80 -13.20
CA PHE A 138 -20.26 -18.77 -13.69
C PHE A 138 -20.98 -17.50 -13.23
N PRO A 139 -21.31 -16.57 -14.14
CA PRO A 139 -21.95 -15.30 -13.76
C PRO A 139 -23.32 -15.47 -13.12
N LEU A 140 -24.10 -16.45 -13.58
CA LEU A 140 -25.47 -16.68 -13.09
C LEU A 140 -25.50 -17.35 -11.71
N GLY A 141 -24.43 -18.06 -11.35
CA GLY A 141 -24.34 -18.82 -10.10
C GLY A 141 -23.37 -18.23 -9.08
N GLU A 142 -22.69 -17.13 -9.41
CA GLU A 142 -21.66 -16.44 -8.62
C GLU A 142 -20.66 -17.42 -7.97
N ARG A 143 -20.23 -18.44 -8.73
CA ARG A 143 -19.39 -19.53 -8.25
C ARG A 143 -18.21 -19.80 -9.16
N LEU A 144 -17.07 -20.10 -8.53
CA LEU A 144 -15.86 -20.56 -9.17
C LEU A 144 -15.78 -22.09 -9.16
N PHE A 145 -15.40 -22.67 -10.28
CA PHE A 145 -15.14 -24.10 -10.43
C PHE A 145 -13.72 -24.33 -10.91
N GLU A 146 -13.04 -25.30 -10.32
CA GLU A 146 -11.71 -25.72 -10.71
C GLU A 146 -11.78 -26.89 -11.69
N ILE A 147 -11.09 -26.77 -12.81
CA ILE A 147 -10.97 -27.85 -13.79
C ILE A 147 -10.10 -28.95 -13.21
N LYS A 148 -10.67 -30.12 -12.91
CA LYS A 148 -9.92 -31.28 -12.41
C LYS A 148 -9.37 -32.14 -13.54
N ARG A 149 -10.07 -32.19 -14.67
CA ARG A 149 -9.70 -33.03 -15.80
C ARG A 149 -10.17 -32.43 -17.12
N VAL A 150 -9.29 -32.50 -18.12
CA VAL A 150 -9.60 -32.10 -19.51
C VAL A 150 -9.56 -33.33 -20.40
N GLU A 151 -10.74 -33.78 -20.84
CA GLU A 151 -10.88 -34.86 -21.80
C GLU A 151 -10.65 -34.33 -23.21
N SER A 152 -9.50 -34.66 -23.78
CA SER A 152 -9.13 -34.29 -25.15
C SER A 152 -9.37 -35.41 -26.17
N GLU A 153 -9.82 -36.59 -25.74
CA GLU A 153 -9.87 -37.81 -26.59
C GLU A 153 -11.29 -38.38 -26.81
N LYS A 154 -12.34 -37.81 -26.20
CA LYS A 154 -13.75 -38.25 -26.34
C LYS A 154 -14.68 -37.13 -26.86
N PRO A 155 -15.77 -37.43 -27.58
CA PRO A 155 -16.18 -38.74 -28.12
C PRO A 155 -15.99 -38.86 -29.64
N PHE A 156 -15.49 -40.03 -30.03
CA PHE A 156 -15.61 -40.70 -31.35
C PHE A 156 -15.44 -39.88 -32.64
N TYR A 157 -14.25 -40.03 -33.23
CA TYR A 157 -13.87 -39.54 -34.55
C TYR A 157 -14.69 -40.17 -35.70
N GLN A 158 -15.78 -39.53 -36.13
CA GLN A 158 -16.35 -39.86 -37.45
C GLN A 158 -15.45 -39.35 -38.59
N LEU A 159 -14.77 -38.21 -38.38
CA LEU A 159 -13.94 -37.53 -39.38
C LEU A 159 -12.46 -37.34 -38.95
N GLY A 160 -11.99 -38.08 -37.94
CA GLY A 160 -10.56 -38.08 -37.55
C GLY A 160 -10.05 -36.92 -36.69
N SER A 161 -10.89 -35.90 -36.40
CA SER A 161 -10.52 -34.74 -35.57
C SER A 161 -11.44 -34.60 -34.36
N ASN A 162 -10.91 -34.14 -33.22
CA ASN A 162 -11.70 -33.73 -32.07
C ASN A 162 -12.04 -32.23 -32.21
N TYR A 163 -13.28 -31.87 -31.94
CA TYR A 163 -13.85 -30.53 -32.15
C TYR A 163 -14.24 -29.83 -30.83
N THR A 164 -14.26 -30.57 -29.73
CA THR A 164 -14.68 -30.08 -28.40
C THR A 164 -13.73 -30.56 -27.31
N TYR A 165 -13.59 -29.77 -26.25
CA TYR A 165 -12.99 -30.22 -24.99
C TYR A 165 -14.10 -30.45 -23.96
N GLU A 166 -14.08 -31.61 -23.32
CA GLU A 166 -14.96 -31.89 -22.17
C GLU A 166 -14.15 -31.66 -20.88
N LEU A 167 -14.67 -30.81 -20.00
CA LEU A 167 -14.04 -30.38 -18.76
C LEU A 167 -14.84 -30.91 -17.59
N SER A 168 -14.21 -31.73 -16.75
CA SER A 168 -14.76 -32.11 -15.44
C SER A 168 -14.28 -31.10 -14.42
N CYS A 169 -15.21 -30.34 -13.85
CA CYS A 169 -14.91 -29.27 -12.90
C CYS A 169 -15.57 -29.55 -11.56
N GLU A 170 -14.89 -29.24 -10.46
CA GLU A 170 -15.43 -29.30 -9.10
C GLU A 170 -15.57 -27.87 -8.56
N LEU A 171 -16.49 -27.63 -7.64
CA LEU A 171 -16.58 -26.34 -6.94
C LEU A 171 -15.20 -26.00 -6.36
N TYR A 172 -14.70 -24.80 -6.65
CA TYR A 172 -13.38 -24.38 -6.17
C TYR A 172 -13.43 -24.20 -4.66
N GLU A 173 -12.58 -24.93 -3.95
CA GLU A 173 -12.33 -24.69 -2.54
C GLU A 173 -11.30 -23.55 -2.46
N TYR A 174 -11.69 -22.42 -1.87
CA TYR A 174 -10.80 -21.27 -1.75
C TYR A 174 -9.59 -21.61 -0.91
N GLU A 175 -8.42 -21.36 -1.48
CA GLU A 175 -7.12 -21.54 -0.84
C GLU A 175 -6.40 -20.18 -0.79
N ASN A 176 -5.07 -20.17 -0.67
CA ASN A 176 -4.29 -18.93 -0.54
C ASN A 176 -3.98 -18.22 -1.88
N GLU A 177 -4.72 -18.49 -2.94
CA GLU A 177 -4.56 -17.85 -4.25
C GLU A 177 -5.26 -16.48 -4.32
N LEU A 178 -4.66 -15.54 -5.05
CA LEU A 178 -5.26 -14.23 -5.33
C LEU A 178 -5.96 -14.31 -6.68
N ILE A 179 -7.23 -13.89 -6.69
CA ILE A 179 -8.00 -13.65 -7.90
C ILE A 179 -8.17 -12.12 -8.00
N ASP A 180 -7.62 -11.54 -9.05
CA ASP A 180 -7.58 -10.09 -9.29
C ASP A 180 -7.64 -9.84 -10.80
N THR A 181 -8.83 -10.03 -11.34
CA THR A 181 -9.12 -10.06 -12.78
C THR A 181 -9.58 -8.72 -13.34
N ASN A 182 -9.70 -7.69 -12.49
CA ASN A 182 -10.32 -6.39 -12.79
C ASN A 182 -11.80 -6.47 -13.20
N ILE A 183 -12.45 -7.62 -12.97
CA ILE A 183 -13.88 -7.79 -13.16
C ILE A 183 -14.47 -7.88 -11.77
N GLU A 184 -15.19 -6.83 -11.36
CA GLU A 184 -15.82 -6.71 -10.04
C GLU A 184 -16.64 -7.96 -9.68
N GLN A 185 -17.41 -8.50 -10.62
CA GLN A 185 -18.20 -9.71 -10.38
C GLN A 185 -17.37 -10.95 -10.06
N VAL A 186 -16.14 -11.05 -10.56
CA VAL A 186 -15.24 -12.20 -10.31
C VAL A 186 -14.47 -11.96 -9.01
N ASP A 187 -13.99 -10.73 -8.84
CA ASP A 187 -13.12 -10.35 -7.72
C ASP A 187 -13.92 -10.29 -6.40
N ASN A 188 -15.17 -9.81 -6.42
CA ASN A 188 -16.04 -9.76 -5.24
C ASN A 188 -16.34 -11.16 -4.67
N THR A 189 -16.46 -12.20 -5.51
CA THR A 189 -16.68 -13.58 -5.01
C THR A 189 -15.52 -14.13 -4.17
N VAL A 190 -14.34 -13.50 -4.24
CA VAL A 190 -13.17 -13.81 -3.42
C VAL A 190 -13.01 -12.83 -2.26
N GLU A 191 -13.44 -11.58 -2.46
CA GLU A 191 -13.39 -10.53 -1.44
C GLU A 191 -14.37 -10.81 -0.28
N ASP A 192 -15.53 -11.44 -0.56
CA ASP A 192 -16.55 -11.75 0.44
C ASP A 192 -16.16 -12.89 1.42
N GLU A 193 -15.20 -13.76 1.10
CA GLU A 193 -14.81 -14.91 1.94
C GLU A 193 -13.35 -14.84 2.46
N GLY A 194 -12.55 -13.87 1.98
CA GLY A 194 -11.14 -13.72 2.34
C GLY A 194 -10.83 -12.34 2.87
N TYR A 195 -11.02 -12.09 4.18
CA TYR A 195 -10.73 -10.81 4.84
C TYR A 195 -9.37 -10.19 4.41
N ILE A 196 -9.41 -9.07 3.67
CA ILE A 196 -8.23 -8.30 3.26
C ILE A 196 -8.14 -7.04 4.11
N THR A 197 -7.07 -6.91 4.89
CA THR A 197 -6.71 -5.66 5.57
C THR A 197 -5.81 -4.81 4.68
N SER A 198 -6.19 -3.56 4.46
CA SER A 198 -5.36 -2.59 3.75
C SER A 198 -4.53 -1.76 4.73
N LEU A 199 -3.21 -1.75 4.54
CA LEU A 199 -2.24 -0.96 5.28
C LEU A 199 -1.73 0.17 4.38
N THR A 200 -1.86 1.41 4.84
CA THR A 200 -1.14 2.53 4.24
C THR A 200 0.24 2.62 4.90
N LEU A 201 1.28 2.51 4.09
CA LEU A 201 2.65 2.48 4.56
C LEU A 201 3.32 3.83 4.30
N VAL A 202 4.18 4.25 5.22
CA VAL A 202 5.08 5.37 5.00
C VAL A 202 6.00 5.01 3.84
N GLY A 203 5.87 5.74 2.73
CA GLY A 203 6.71 5.58 1.54
C GLY A 203 8.17 5.97 1.76
N SER A 204 8.92 6.12 0.66
CA SER A 204 10.32 6.58 0.70
C SER A 204 10.43 7.90 1.45
N ALA A 205 11.32 7.95 2.44
CA ALA A 205 11.67 9.12 3.24
C ALA A 205 11.90 10.36 2.37
N ILE A 206 11.17 11.44 2.63
CA ILE A 206 11.50 12.75 2.06
C ILE A 206 12.25 13.52 3.15
N THR A 207 13.57 13.68 2.96
CA THR A 207 14.39 14.50 3.83
C THR A 207 13.88 15.95 3.80
N ALA A 208 13.66 16.53 4.97
CA ALA A 208 13.31 17.94 5.11
C ALA A 208 14.45 18.83 4.58
N THR A 209 14.06 19.97 4.03
CA THR A 209 14.98 21.00 3.55
C THR A 209 14.71 22.30 4.29
N ALA A 210 15.77 23.02 4.62
CA ALA A 210 15.72 24.30 5.30
C ALA A 210 16.81 25.22 4.78
N SER A 211 16.59 26.53 4.84
CA SER A 211 17.58 27.55 4.55
C SER A 211 17.84 28.43 5.78
N ALA A 212 19.10 28.80 5.98
CA ALA A 212 19.50 29.74 7.01
C ALA A 212 19.48 31.18 6.46
N SER A 213 19.37 32.15 7.37
CA SER A 213 19.63 33.56 7.12
C SER A 213 20.68 34.06 8.11
N ILE A 214 21.53 34.98 7.67
CA ILE A 214 22.56 35.58 8.51
C ILE A 214 22.39 37.10 8.57
N GLY A 215 22.77 37.69 9.70
CA GLY A 215 22.72 39.12 9.92
C GLY A 215 23.81 39.59 10.89
N THR A 216 24.09 40.88 10.86
CA THR A 216 25.02 41.55 11.80
C THR A 216 24.24 42.21 12.93
N SER A 217 24.92 42.49 14.04
CA SER A 217 24.33 43.12 15.23
C SER A 217 23.06 42.40 15.71
N ALA A 218 23.10 41.07 15.69
CA ALA A 218 22.03 40.19 16.12
C ALA A 218 22.44 39.40 17.37
N ILE A 219 21.46 38.79 18.03
CA ILE A 219 21.69 37.95 19.22
C ILE A 219 22.43 36.68 18.82
N SER A 220 23.56 36.40 19.46
CA SER A 220 24.37 35.21 19.21
C SER A 220 23.98 34.03 20.09
N GLU A 221 23.70 34.27 21.37
CA GLU A 221 23.38 33.20 22.32
C GLU A 221 22.54 33.74 23.48
N ILE A 222 21.65 32.90 24.01
CA ILE A 222 20.85 33.18 25.20
C ILE A 222 21.35 32.30 26.34
N PHE A 223 21.62 32.92 27.48
CA PHE A 223 22.00 32.25 28.72
C PHE A 223 20.83 32.30 29.69
N LEU A 224 20.32 31.13 30.07
CA LEU A 224 19.35 31.01 31.16
C LEU A 224 20.13 31.03 32.50
N ASN A 225 19.95 32.07 33.29
CA ASN A 225 20.65 32.25 34.58
C ASN A 225 19.84 31.69 35.74
N ASN A 226 18.51 31.68 35.62
CA ASN A 226 17.61 31.08 36.58
C ASN A 226 16.39 30.52 35.84
N ASP A 227 16.08 29.26 36.09
CA ASP A 227 15.00 28.51 35.47
C ASP A 227 13.61 28.92 35.99
N GLY A 228 13.58 29.60 37.15
CA GLY A 228 12.35 29.93 37.86
C GLY A 228 11.58 28.68 38.33
N SER A 229 10.38 28.89 38.88
CA SER A 229 9.52 27.78 39.29
C SER A 229 8.04 28.15 39.28
N GLY A 230 7.18 27.13 39.22
CA GLY A 230 5.73 27.28 39.38
C GLY A 230 4.99 27.64 38.09
N TYR A 231 5.59 27.41 36.93
CA TYR A 231 4.92 27.69 35.65
C TYR A 231 3.77 26.72 35.41
N THR A 232 2.57 27.24 35.13
CA THR A 232 1.37 26.46 34.79
C THR A 232 1.07 26.49 33.29
N SER A 233 1.64 27.44 32.57
CA SER A 233 1.62 27.52 31.10
C SER A 233 2.95 28.07 30.59
N THR A 234 3.22 27.93 29.29
CA THR A 234 4.46 28.41 28.68
C THR A 234 4.59 29.93 28.81
N PRO A 235 5.65 30.45 29.45
CA PRO A 235 5.84 31.90 29.59
C PRO A 235 6.24 32.56 28.27
N THR A 236 5.96 33.85 28.15
CA THR A 236 6.35 34.68 27.00
C THR A 236 7.71 35.31 27.24
N VAL A 237 8.58 35.24 26.24
CA VAL A 237 9.93 35.82 26.26
C VAL A 237 9.98 37.02 25.32
N THR A 238 10.33 38.19 25.85
CA THR A 238 10.46 39.42 25.07
C THR A 238 11.85 40.04 25.26
N PHE A 239 12.31 40.75 24.23
CA PHE A 239 13.58 41.47 24.22
C PHE A 239 13.30 42.97 24.19
N SER A 240 14.16 43.76 24.82
CA SER A 240 14.13 45.22 24.65
C SER A 240 14.40 45.62 23.20
N ASP A 241 13.80 46.73 22.77
CA ASP A 241 13.93 47.23 21.41
C ASP A 241 15.39 47.61 21.05
N PRO A 242 15.85 47.35 19.82
CA PRO A 242 17.11 47.88 19.31
C PRO A 242 17.03 49.41 19.10
N PRO A 243 18.17 50.10 18.96
CA PRO A 243 18.24 51.56 18.90
C PRO A 243 17.42 52.24 17.79
N ASN A 244 17.18 51.56 16.66
CA ASN A 244 16.50 52.15 15.51
C ASN A 244 15.44 51.24 14.86
N VAL A 245 14.46 50.78 15.65
CA VAL A 245 13.31 49.99 15.14
C VAL A 245 12.59 50.70 13.99
N ALA A 246 12.39 52.02 14.08
CA ALA A 246 11.72 52.79 13.02
C ALA A 246 12.52 52.88 11.72
N GLY A 247 13.84 52.61 11.76
CA GLY A 247 14.74 52.60 10.63
C GLY A 247 14.95 51.22 9.99
N GLY A 248 14.23 50.19 10.45
CA GLY A 248 14.29 48.83 9.89
C GLY A 248 15.05 47.81 10.73
N ASP A 249 15.48 48.15 11.95
CA ASP A 249 16.02 47.18 12.89
C ASP A 249 14.91 46.22 13.36
N VAL A 250 15.23 44.93 13.47
CA VAL A 250 14.28 43.87 13.79
C VAL A 250 14.47 43.43 15.24
N VAL A 251 13.36 43.39 16.00
CA VAL A 251 13.36 42.89 17.38
C VAL A 251 13.53 41.37 17.37
N ALA A 252 14.41 40.86 18.23
CA ALA A 252 14.58 39.41 18.40
C ALA A 252 13.34 38.76 19.02
N THR A 253 13.10 37.49 18.70
CA THR A 253 12.02 36.68 19.25
C THR A 253 12.52 35.31 19.69
N ALA A 254 11.96 34.79 20.77
CA ALA A 254 12.32 33.49 21.34
C ALA A 254 11.11 32.81 21.99
N VAL A 255 11.18 31.49 22.13
CA VAL A 255 10.20 30.67 22.84
C VAL A 255 10.84 30.02 24.06
N ALA A 256 10.07 29.89 25.14
CA ALA A 256 10.49 29.20 26.35
C ALA A 256 10.01 27.75 26.33
N ILE A 257 10.93 26.81 26.53
CA ILE A 257 10.60 25.39 26.69
C ILE A 257 10.59 25.07 28.18
N THR A 258 9.45 24.63 28.70
CA THR A 258 9.30 24.22 30.10
C THR A 258 9.52 22.72 30.27
N THR A 259 9.93 22.32 31.47
CA THR A 259 10.02 20.93 31.89
C THR A 259 9.39 20.77 33.26
N SER A 260 8.94 19.55 33.57
CA SER A 260 8.42 19.20 34.89
C SER A 260 9.33 18.18 35.55
N LYS A 261 9.87 18.50 36.72
CA LYS A 261 10.66 17.59 37.54
C LYS A 261 10.12 17.59 38.95
N ALA A 262 9.79 16.41 39.48
CA ALA A 262 9.23 16.24 40.83
C ALA A 262 7.99 17.13 41.10
N ASN A 263 7.05 17.18 40.14
CA ASN A 263 5.82 17.99 40.18
C ASN A 263 6.02 19.51 40.24
N VAL A 264 7.23 20.01 39.95
CA VAL A 264 7.50 21.44 39.79
C VAL A 264 7.88 21.71 38.34
N GLN A 265 7.15 22.63 37.71
CA GLN A 265 7.48 23.12 36.37
C GLN A 265 8.46 24.29 36.43
N SER A 266 9.52 24.22 35.63
CA SER A 266 10.54 25.26 35.44
C SER A 266 10.88 25.41 33.96
N ILE A 267 11.60 26.48 33.61
CA ILE A 267 12.10 26.67 32.24
C ILE A 267 13.34 25.78 32.05
N LEU A 268 13.32 24.93 31.02
CA LEU A 268 14.45 24.07 30.66
C LEU A 268 15.49 24.85 29.85
N ARG A 269 15.02 25.64 28.87
CA ARG A 269 15.85 26.44 27.97
C ARG A 269 15.00 27.45 27.20
N LEU A 270 15.70 28.41 26.60
CA LEU A 270 15.14 29.38 25.68
C LEU A 270 15.66 29.10 24.28
N GLU A 271 14.79 29.12 23.29
CA GLU A 271 15.13 28.87 21.89
C GLU A 271 14.80 30.10 21.06
N LEU A 272 15.77 30.56 20.28
CA LEU A 272 15.66 31.77 19.48
C LEU A 272 14.93 31.44 18.17
N THR A 273 13.82 32.13 17.90
CA THR A 273 13.06 32.02 16.64
C THR A 273 13.53 33.06 15.62
N ASN A 274 13.96 34.23 16.10
CA ASN A 274 14.59 35.26 15.28
C ASN A 274 15.64 36.02 16.11
N GLY A 275 16.88 36.08 15.64
CA GLY A 275 17.98 36.79 16.31
C GLY A 275 17.93 38.32 16.22
N GLY A 276 16.99 38.87 15.45
CA GLY A 276 16.82 40.29 15.25
C GLY A 276 17.97 40.94 14.48
N SER A 277 18.02 42.27 14.50
CA SER A 277 19.10 43.07 13.90
C SER A 277 19.22 44.43 14.59
N GLY A 278 20.39 45.06 14.47
CA GLY A 278 20.62 46.43 14.94
C GLY A 278 21.02 46.58 16.42
N TYR A 279 21.21 45.48 17.15
CA TYR A 279 21.62 45.53 18.56
C TYR A 279 23.09 45.98 18.70
N THR A 280 23.29 47.18 19.25
CA THR A 280 24.61 47.74 19.59
C THR A 280 25.05 47.44 21.02
N SER A 281 24.10 47.02 21.86
CA SER A 281 24.34 46.52 23.22
C SER A 281 23.42 45.32 23.48
N PRO A 282 23.79 44.38 24.36
CA PRO A 282 22.94 43.23 24.67
C PRO A 282 21.56 43.67 25.19
N PRO A 283 20.45 43.19 24.58
CA PRO A 283 19.12 43.56 25.03
C PRO A 283 18.79 42.97 26.40
N THR A 284 17.83 43.60 27.10
CA THR A 284 17.26 43.05 28.32
C THR A 284 16.21 42.01 27.96
N ILE A 285 16.33 40.80 28.50
CA ILE A 285 15.34 39.72 28.32
C ILE A 285 14.31 39.79 29.45
N THR A 286 13.03 39.88 29.10
CA THR A 286 11.93 39.83 30.05
C THR A 286 11.14 38.54 29.84
N ILE A 287 11.04 37.73 30.88
CA ILE A 287 10.23 36.50 30.89
C ILE A 287 9.01 36.78 31.76
N SER A 288 7.82 36.70 31.17
CA SER A 288 6.57 37.04 31.86
C SER A 288 5.42 36.10 31.49
N GLY A 289 4.36 36.10 32.29
CA GLY A 289 3.24 35.18 32.12
C GLY A 289 3.55 33.77 32.60
N GLY A 290 2.73 32.81 32.22
CA GLY A 290 2.94 31.39 32.56
C GLY A 290 2.64 31.01 34.02
N GLY A 291 2.22 31.93 34.88
CA GLY A 291 1.86 31.66 36.28
C GLY A 291 3.04 31.44 37.25
N GLY A 292 4.26 31.29 36.73
CA GLY A 292 5.49 31.09 37.52
C GLY A 292 6.25 32.37 37.82
N ALA A 293 7.32 32.24 38.63
CA ALA A 293 8.17 33.36 39.03
C ALA A 293 9.66 32.97 39.11
N GLY A 294 10.53 33.99 39.00
CA GLY A 294 11.96 33.87 39.30
C GLY A 294 12.86 33.50 38.12
N ALA A 295 12.33 33.33 36.90
CA ALA A 295 13.18 33.12 35.73
C ALA A 295 13.96 34.37 35.35
N ALA A 296 15.23 34.20 35.00
CA ALA A 296 16.12 35.26 34.57
C ALA A 296 17.04 34.76 33.46
N ALA A 297 17.20 35.54 32.40
CA ALA A 297 18.06 35.22 31.28
C ALA A 297 18.84 36.45 30.83
N THR A 298 20.01 36.22 30.24
CA THR A 298 20.85 37.23 29.58
C THR A 298 21.18 36.75 28.18
N CYS A 299 21.68 37.64 27.31
CA CYS A 299 22.12 37.26 25.98
C CYS A 299 23.45 37.92 25.60
N SER A 300 24.11 37.35 24.61
CA SER A 300 25.25 37.94 23.91
C SER A 300 24.84 38.39 22.50
N ILE A 301 25.58 39.34 21.93
CA ILE A 301 25.40 39.81 20.56
C ILE A 301 26.65 39.50 19.73
N GLY A 302 26.45 39.21 18.44
CA GLY A 302 27.54 38.94 17.49
C GLY A 302 28.36 40.17 17.08
N GLY A 303 27.90 41.38 17.42
CA GLY A 303 28.54 42.63 17.04
C GLY A 303 28.60 42.82 15.52
N THR A 304 29.76 43.17 14.98
CA THR A 304 29.94 43.37 13.53
C THR A 304 30.06 42.08 12.72
N ASN A 305 30.21 40.93 13.39
CA ASN A 305 30.31 39.64 12.72
C ASN A 305 28.92 39.13 12.35
N PHE A 306 28.81 38.36 11.26
CA PHE A 306 27.54 37.72 10.93
C PHE A 306 27.28 36.52 11.84
N THR A 307 26.01 36.40 12.24
CA THR A 307 25.43 35.33 13.05
C THR A 307 24.17 34.81 12.37
N VAL A 308 23.73 33.59 12.68
CA VAL A 308 22.50 33.02 12.11
C VAL A 308 21.28 33.68 12.76
N THR A 309 20.54 34.48 12.00
CA THR A 309 19.39 35.24 12.52
C THR A 309 18.08 34.48 12.44
N GLY A 310 17.97 33.49 11.56
CA GLY A 310 16.75 32.71 11.40
C GLY A 310 16.95 31.51 10.51
N ILE A 311 16.14 30.47 10.74
CA ILE A 311 16.10 29.26 9.92
C ILE A 311 14.67 29.11 9.41
N SER A 312 14.50 29.02 8.09
CA SER A 312 13.20 28.76 7.48
C SER A 312 13.16 27.37 6.86
N ILE A 313 12.06 26.66 7.11
CA ILE A 313 11.83 25.32 6.54
C ILE A 313 11.32 25.52 5.10
N THR A 314 12.07 25.03 4.12
CA THR A 314 11.70 25.08 2.70
C THR A 314 10.93 23.83 2.26
N GLY A 315 11.11 22.73 2.97
CA GLY A 315 10.33 21.50 2.82
C GLY A 315 10.29 20.76 4.15
N ARG A 316 9.08 20.46 4.66
CA ARG A 316 8.89 19.84 5.99
C ARG A 316 9.35 18.38 6.06
N GLY A 317 9.60 17.74 4.93
CA GLY A 317 9.90 16.30 4.87
C GLY A 317 8.78 15.44 5.47
N ARG A 318 8.96 14.12 5.50
CA ARG A 318 8.04 13.15 6.13
C ARG A 318 8.78 11.92 6.63
N GLY A 319 8.23 11.29 7.66
CA GLY A 319 8.73 10.01 8.20
C GLY A 319 9.79 10.16 9.28
N TYR A 320 9.80 11.26 10.03
CA TYR A 320 10.68 11.42 11.19
C TYR A 320 10.05 10.75 12.41
N ALA A 321 10.58 9.58 12.81
CA ALA A 321 10.10 8.86 14.01
C ALA A 321 10.51 9.56 15.32
N SER A 322 11.56 10.38 15.27
CA SER A 322 12.02 11.23 16.37
C SER A 322 12.51 12.57 15.81
N ALA A 323 12.62 13.58 16.68
CA ALA A 323 13.21 14.87 16.33
C ALA A 323 14.57 14.69 15.62
N PRO A 324 14.74 15.21 14.39
CA PRO A 324 15.99 15.06 13.65
C PRO A 324 17.10 15.95 14.25
N VAL A 325 18.35 15.52 14.06
CA VAL A 325 19.55 16.28 14.36
C VAL A 325 19.78 17.31 13.25
N ILE A 326 19.83 18.57 13.63
CA ILE A 326 20.12 19.69 12.73
C ILE A 326 21.61 20.02 12.82
N THR A 327 22.30 19.97 11.69
CA THR A 327 23.71 20.36 11.59
C THR A 327 23.85 21.54 10.62
N LEU A 328 24.53 22.58 11.08
CA LEU A 328 24.94 23.72 10.25
C LEU A 328 26.44 23.59 9.98
N ASN A 329 26.87 23.87 8.76
CA ASN A 329 28.31 23.87 8.47
C ASN A 329 29.04 24.96 9.28
N ALA A 330 30.28 24.66 9.65
CA ALA A 330 31.13 25.60 10.36
C ALA A 330 31.46 26.82 9.49
N PRO A 331 31.71 28.00 10.09
CA PRO A 331 32.14 29.18 9.35
C PRO A 331 33.47 28.92 8.62
N LEU A 332 33.52 29.28 7.33
CA LEU A 332 34.66 29.00 6.42
C LEU A 332 36.00 29.58 6.91
N SER A 333 35.97 30.63 7.73
CA SER A 333 37.18 31.30 8.21
C SER A 333 37.91 30.55 9.32
N GLY A 334 37.38 29.43 9.83
CA GLY A 334 38.01 28.64 10.92
C GLY A 334 38.14 29.36 12.26
N VAL A 335 37.76 30.64 12.31
CA VAL A 335 37.74 31.53 13.47
C VAL A 335 36.27 31.92 13.68
N GLY A 336 35.58 31.18 14.53
CA GLY A 336 34.16 31.37 14.78
C GLY A 336 33.55 30.24 15.60
N VAL A 337 32.32 30.44 16.06
CA VAL A 337 31.52 29.43 16.78
C VAL A 337 30.45 28.93 15.82
N THR A 338 30.33 27.61 15.68
CA THR A 338 29.30 27.00 14.83
C THR A 338 27.92 27.14 15.48
N ALA A 339 26.93 27.54 14.69
CA ALA A 339 25.55 27.61 15.10
C ALA A 339 24.97 26.21 15.42
N THR A 340 24.11 26.14 16.41
CA THR A 340 23.35 24.94 16.78
C THR A 340 21.87 25.25 16.80
N ALA A 341 21.07 24.29 16.34
CA ALA A 341 19.61 24.40 16.27
C ALA A 341 18.97 23.09 16.70
N ILE A 342 17.72 23.17 17.12
CA ILE A 342 16.91 21.99 17.45
C ILE A 342 15.64 22.00 16.61
N ALA A 343 15.26 20.80 16.17
CA ALA A 343 14.03 20.56 15.45
C ALA A 343 12.97 19.92 16.33
N THR A 344 11.71 20.21 16.01
CA THR A 344 10.54 19.50 16.54
C THR A 344 9.78 18.84 15.39
N VAL A 345 8.99 17.80 15.71
CA VAL A 345 8.21 17.02 14.75
C VAL A 345 6.74 17.12 15.15
N ASP A 346 5.85 17.21 14.15
CA ASP A 346 4.41 17.24 14.35
C ASP A 346 3.79 15.85 14.58
N ASN A 347 2.50 15.81 14.89
CA ASN A 347 1.76 14.56 15.12
C ASN A 347 1.66 13.67 13.86
N GLU A 348 1.98 14.22 12.68
CA GLU A 348 2.00 13.53 11.40
C GLU A 348 3.42 13.13 10.96
N THR A 349 4.39 13.11 11.88
CA THR A 349 5.79 12.69 11.64
C THR A 349 6.57 13.57 10.66
N ARG A 350 6.22 14.86 10.56
CA ARG A 350 6.87 15.86 9.69
C ARG A 350 7.61 16.90 10.54
N LEU A 351 8.62 17.53 9.96
CA LEU A 351 9.31 18.64 10.62
C LEU A 351 8.33 19.79 10.88
N ASP A 352 8.23 20.24 12.12
CA ASP A 352 7.32 21.30 12.53
C ASP A 352 8.03 22.65 12.66
N THR A 353 8.99 22.76 13.58
CA THR A 353 9.80 23.97 13.76
C THR A 353 11.28 23.63 13.86
N ILE A 354 12.12 24.58 13.44
CA ILE A 354 13.55 24.60 13.76
C ILE A 354 13.84 25.90 14.51
N ASN A 355 14.27 25.79 15.77
CA ASN A 355 14.66 26.94 16.58
C ASN A 355 16.16 26.93 16.85
N ILE A 356 16.74 28.12 16.95
CA ILE A 356 18.18 28.32 17.14
C ILE A 356 18.51 28.25 18.62
N LEU A 357 19.49 27.42 19.00
CA LEU A 357 19.99 27.35 20.38
C LEU A 357 21.21 28.26 20.54
N ASN A 358 22.12 28.23 19.57
CA ASN A 358 23.24 29.15 19.46
C ASN A 358 23.34 29.59 18.00
N ALA A 359 23.29 30.89 17.73
CA ALA A 359 23.35 31.43 16.37
C ALA A 359 24.78 31.41 15.78
N GLY A 360 25.77 31.05 16.58
CA GLY A 360 27.18 31.06 16.22
C GLY A 360 27.70 32.47 15.95
N ILE A 361 28.97 32.56 15.57
CA ILE A 361 29.61 33.83 15.20
C ILE A 361 30.70 33.59 14.15
N GLY A 362 30.87 34.55 13.23
CA GLY A 362 31.97 34.53 12.26
C GLY A 362 31.59 33.96 10.90
N TYR A 363 30.30 33.93 10.57
CA TYR A 363 29.85 33.53 9.23
C TYR A 363 30.24 34.60 8.20
N THR A 364 30.69 34.17 7.02
CA THR A 364 31.00 35.06 5.88
C THR A 364 30.15 34.73 4.65
N SER A 365 29.48 33.59 4.69
CA SER A 365 28.45 33.16 3.75
C SER A 365 27.35 32.43 4.53
N VAL A 366 26.17 32.32 3.93
CA VAL A 366 25.03 31.63 4.55
C VAL A 366 25.37 30.16 4.74
N PRO A 367 25.18 29.58 5.94
CA PRO A 367 25.46 28.18 6.16
C PRO A 367 24.44 27.27 5.45
N THR A 368 24.92 26.13 4.95
CA THR A 368 24.08 25.01 4.53
C THR A 368 23.60 24.24 5.75
N ILE A 369 22.31 23.87 5.74
CA ILE A 369 21.67 23.09 6.80
C ILE A 369 21.55 21.64 6.30
N SER A 370 22.06 20.70 7.08
CA SER A 370 21.82 19.27 6.88
C SER A 370 20.96 18.75 8.03
N ILE A 371 19.84 18.13 7.65
CA ILE A 371 18.85 17.56 8.57
C ILE A 371 19.02 16.04 8.52
N ALA A 372 19.56 15.47 9.59
CA ALA A 372 19.77 14.03 9.72
C ALA A 372 18.85 13.47 10.81
N GLY A 373 17.98 12.54 10.46
CA GLY A 373 17.12 11.87 11.43
C GLY A 373 16.88 10.43 11.02
N PHE A 374 16.42 9.60 11.96
CA PHE A 374 15.87 8.29 11.66
C PHE A 374 14.59 8.50 10.87
N SER A 375 14.75 8.63 9.56
CA SER A 375 13.68 8.34 8.64
C SER A 375 13.68 6.85 8.44
N THR A 376 12.63 6.19 8.89
CA THR A 376 12.48 4.75 8.70
C THR A 376 12.15 4.53 7.24
N ILE A 377 13.20 4.44 6.43
CA ILE A 377 13.10 4.21 4.98
C ILE A 377 12.30 2.92 4.79
N GLY A 378 11.23 3.01 4.00
CA GLY A 378 10.64 1.86 3.33
C GLY A 378 11.69 1.22 2.42
N VAL A 379 12.29 0.09 2.81
CA VAL A 379 13.31 -0.61 2.00
C VAL A 379 12.74 -1.92 1.50
N GLY A 380 12.97 -2.24 0.24
CA GLY A 380 12.58 -3.50 -0.39
C GLY A 380 11.17 -3.45 -0.98
N THR A 381 10.78 -4.54 -1.64
CA THR A 381 9.43 -4.73 -2.18
C THR A 381 8.88 -5.97 -1.51
N PHE A 382 7.70 -5.88 -0.89
CA PHE A 382 7.07 -7.07 -0.33
C PHE A 382 6.75 -8.06 -1.46
N ILE A 383 6.96 -9.35 -1.19
CA ILE A 383 6.71 -10.43 -2.14
C ILE A 383 5.32 -11.00 -1.86
N TYR A 384 4.59 -11.31 -2.93
CA TYR A 384 3.29 -11.97 -2.84
C TYR A 384 3.34 -13.24 -1.95
N ASN A 385 2.32 -13.40 -1.10
CA ASN A 385 2.12 -14.51 -0.18
C ASN A 385 3.22 -14.69 0.89
N GLU A 386 4.15 -13.73 1.03
CA GLU A 386 5.11 -13.78 2.13
C GLU A 386 4.45 -13.44 3.46
N VAL A 387 4.99 -13.96 4.56
CA VAL A 387 4.56 -13.57 5.90
C VAL A 387 5.21 -12.23 6.26
N VAL A 388 4.40 -11.27 6.65
CA VAL A 388 4.83 -10.01 7.27
C VAL A 388 4.58 -10.03 8.76
N THR A 389 5.45 -9.38 9.53
CA THR A 389 5.33 -9.30 11.00
C THR A 389 5.45 -7.85 11.46
N GLY A 390 4.46 -7.38 12.21
CA GLY A 390 4.51 -6.12 12.94
C GLY A 390 5.45 -6.23 14.14
N GLN A 391 6.47 -5.39 14.21
CA GLN A 391 7.51 -5.51 15.25
C GLN A 391 7.01 -5.15 16.66
N THR A 392 5.94 -4.34 16.77
CA THR A 392 5.41 -3.91 18.07
C THR A 392 4.17 -4.70 18.47
N SER A 393 3.22 -4.87 17.54
CA SER A 393 2.01 -5.67 17.74
C SER A 393 2.27 -7.17 17.82
N GLY A 394 3.32 -7.66 17.15
CA GLY A 394 3.52 -9.09 16.92
C GLY A 394 2.54 -9.69 15.92
N THR A 395 1.69 -8.87 15.30
CA THR A 395 0.71 -9.30 14.31
C THR A 395 1.42 -9.85 13.09
N THR A 396 1.02 -11.05 12.67
CA THR A 396 1.50 -11.69 11.45
C THR A 396 0.37 -11.72 10.43
N ALA A 397 0.68 -11.41 9.18
CA ALA A 397 -0.26 -11.49 8.08
C ALA A 397 0.45 -11.95 6.81
N ARG A 398 -0.30 -12.36 5.78
CA ARG A 398 0.24 -12.71 4.46
C ARG A 398 -0.01 -11.61 3.45
N VAL A 399 1.02 -11.27 2.68
CA VAL A 399 0.96 -10.23 1.65
C VAL A 399 0.08 -10.68 0.49
N ARG A 400 -0.89 -9.83 0.12
CA ARG A 400 -1.76 -10.02 -1.05
C ARG A 400 -1.39 -9.10 -2.19
N ASP A 401 -1.15 -7.83 -1.89
CA ASP A 401 -0.70 -6.86 -2.88
C ASP A 401 0.20 -5.82 -2.22
N PHE A 402 1.20 -5.37 -2.96
CA PHE A 402 2.06 -4.28 -2.54
C PHE A 402 2.31 -3.36 -3.72
N ARG A 403 1.77 -2.15 -3.63
CA ARG A 403 1.84 -1.16 -4.71
C ARG A 403 2.22 0.20 -4.19
N THR A 404 3.03 0.91 -4.98
CA THR A 404 3.28 2.34 -4.78
C THR A 404 2.64 3.10 -5.92
N VAL A 405 1.54 3.79 -5.63
CA VAL A 405 0.79 4.55 -6.61
C VAL A 405 1.37 5.96 -6.67
N THR A 406 1.98 6.31 -7.80
CA THR A 406 2.49 7.67 -8.05
C THR A 406 1.41 8.48 -8.75
N SER A 407 0.93 9.56 -8.11
CA SER A 407 -0.06 10.44 -8.73
C SER A 407 0.58 11.27 -9.86
N THR A 408 -0.13 11.44 -10.96
CA THR A 408 0.26 12.28 -12.10
C THR A 408 0.04 13.78 -11.83
N THR A 409 -0.60 14.12 -10.72
CA THR A 409 -0.84 15.52 -10.33
C THR A 409 0.41 16.12 -9.66
N PRO A 410 0.98 17.23 -10.17
CA PRO A 410 2.12 17.87 -9.54
C PRO A 410 1.82 18.26 -8.08
N GLY A 411 2.63 17.77 -7.14
CA GLY A 411 2.49 18.06 -5.72
C GLY A 411 1.68 17.03 -4.91
N VAL A 412 1.09 16.02 -5.57
CA VAL A 412 0.50 14.86 -4.88
C VAL A 412 1.57 13.78 -4.74
N LEU A 413 1.86 13.40 -3.50
CA LEU A 413 2.92 12.44 -3.19
C LEU A 413 2.48 11.00 -3.50
N PRO A 414 3.42 10.09 -3.83
CA PRO A 414 3.10 8.68 -4.02
C PRO A 414 2.64 8.05 -2.71
N VAL A 415 1.60 7.22 -2.78
CA VAL A 415 1.07 6.45 -1.65
C VAL A 415 1.54 5.01 -1.80
N THR A 416 2.15 4.46 -0.75
CA THR A 416 2.52 3.05 -0.69
C THR A 416 1.45 2.29 0.09
N SER A 417 0.77 1.34 -0.54
CA SER A 417 -0.26 0.51 0.09
C SER A 417 0.16 -0.95 0.09
N LEU A 418 -0.06 -1.62 1.21
CA LEU A 418 0.15 -3.04 1.42
C LEU A 418 -1.18 -3.68 1.81
N ARG A 419 -1.71 -4.57 0.97
CA ARG A 419 -2.88 -5.40 1.28
C ARG A 419 -2.40 -6.72 1.87
N VAL A 420 -2.96 -7.11 3.01
CA VAL A 420 -2.62 -8.34 3.72
C VAL A 420 -3.88 -9.12 4.10
N SER A 421 -3.72 -10.42 4.35
CA SER A 421 -4.80 -11.31 4.80
C SER A 421 -4.30 -12.26 5.89
N LEU A 422 -5.22 -13.03 6.50
CA LEU A 422 -4.92 -13.99 7.56
C LEU A 422 -4.21 -13.33 8.76
N ASN A 423 -4.70 -12.16 9.14
CA ASN A 423 -4.10 -11.38 10.22
C ASN A 423 -4.35 -12.10 11.55
N THR A 424 -3.28 -12.36 12.30
CA THR A 424 -3.39 -12.94 13.66
C THR A 424 -3.81 -11.91 14.72
N GLY A 425 -3.91 -10.63 14.34
CA GLY A 425 -4.26 -9.50 15.19
C GLY A 425 -4.35 -8.20 14.38
N THR A 426 -4.35 -7.06 15.07
CA THR A 426 -4.38 -5.73 14.44
C THR A 426 -2.99 -5.11 14.36
N PHE A 427 -2.72 -4.35 13.28
CA PHE A 427 -1.49 -3.57 13.17
C PHE A 427 -1.61 -2.25 13.95
N ASN A 428 -0.49 -1.72 14.45
CA ASN A 428 -0.44 -0.44 15.16
C ASN A 428 0.10 0.67 14.27
N LYS A 429 -0.51 1.86 14.33
CA LYS A 429 0.03 3.06 13.69
C LYS A 429 1.44 3.37 14.20
N GLY A 430 2.36 3.64 13.27
CA GLY A 430 3.77 3.94 13.54
C GLY A 430 4.65 2.70 13.74
N GLU A 431 4.11 1.48 13.67
CA GLU A 431 4.93 0.27 13.83
C GLU A 431 5.64 -0.14 12.54
N VAL A 432 6.77 -0.84 12.67
CA VAL A 432 7.51 -1.39 11.53
C VAL A 432 6.95 -2.77 11.19
N VAL A 433 6.62 -2.97 9.91
CA VAL A 433 6.24 -4.26 9.32
C VAL A 433 7.42 -4.80 8.54
N VAL A 434 7.78 -6.07 8.79
CA VAL A 434 8.94 -6.73 8.18
C VAL A 434 8.50 -7.97 7.41
N GLY A 435 8.91 -8.08 6.15
CA GLY A 435 8.71 -9.26 5.31
C GLY A 435 9.72 -10.36 5.65
N SER A 436 9.23 -11.58 5.81
CA SER A 436 10.05 -12.75 6.15
C SER A 436 10.96 -13.23 5.01
N ILE A 437 10.59 -12.98 3.75
CA ILE A 437 11.31 -13.45 2.57
C ILE A 437 12.05 -12.28 1.92
N SER A 438 11.32 -11.21 1.61
CA SER A 438 11.86 -10.02 0.95
C SER A 438 12.81 -9.23 1.84
N SER A 439 12.73 -9.45 3.17
CA SER A 439 13.32 -8.56 4.17
C SER A 439 12.86 -7.10 4.01
N ALA A 440 11.75 -6.85 3.30
CA ALA A 440 11.20 -5.53 3.11
C ALA A 440 10.75 -4.97 4.45
N ARG A 441 10.94 -3.67 4.67
CA ARG A 441 10.66 -3.01 5.94
C ARG A 441 9.97 -1.69 5.68
N TYR A 442 8.79 -1.51 6.25
CA TYR A 442 7.98 -0.30 6.10
C TYR A 442 7.32 0.06 7.43
N VAL A 443 7.01 1.34 7.62
CA VAL A 443 6.23 1.79 8.80
C VAL A 443 4.77 1.90 8.42
N VAL A 444 3.86 1.43 9.27
CA VAL A 444 2.41 1.60 9.10
C VAL A 444 2.05 3.06 9.40
N GLU A 445 1.56 3.79 8.41
CA GLU A 445 1.02 5.15 8.58
C GLU A 445 -0.43 5.10 9.04
N ASP A 446 -1.21 4.22 8.42
CA ASP A 446 -2.61 4.01 8.71
C ASP A 446 -3.01 2.58 8.36
N TYR A 447 -4.08 2.09 8.99
CA TYR A 447 -4.61 0.76 8.72
C TYR A 447 -6.13 0.82 8.74
N ASP A 448 -6.74 0.11 7.80
CA ASP A 448 -8.19 0.03 7.75
C ASP A 448 -8.71 -0.99 8.78
N THR A 449 -9.66 -0.57 9.60
CA THR A 449 -10.38 -1.42 10.56
C THR A 449 -11.76 -1.86 10.06
N GLU A 450 -12.26 -1.27 8.97
CA GLU A 450 -13.64 -1.46 8.50
C GLU A 450 -13.89 -2.79 7.78
N SER A 451 -12.84 -3.58 7.52
CA SER A 451 -13.00 -4.96 7.03
C SER A 451 -13.18 -5.98 8.17
N TYR A 452 -13.63 -5.52 9.36
CA TYR A 452 -14.10 -6.42 10.41
C TYR A 452 -15.60 -6.61 10.25
N ASP A 453 -16.01 -7.35 9.22
CA ASP A 453 -17.38 -7.83 9.17
C ASP A 453 -17.52 -8.92 10.25
N ASN A 454 -18.24 -8.56 11.30
CA ASN A 454 -18.52 -9.46 12.39
C ASN A 454 -19.66 -10.37 11.90
N PRO A 455 -19.52 -11.70 11.87
CA PRO A 455 -20.58 -12.61 11.41
C PRO A 455 -21.86 -12.59 12.28
N TYR A 456 -21.96 -11.66 13.24
CA TYR A 456 -23.15 -11.34 14.02
C TYR A 456 -23.74 -9.97 13.69
N ASP A 457 -23.20 -9.22 12.73
CA ASP A 457 -23.72 -7.93 12.28
C ASP A 457 -24.87 -8.17 11.29
N VAL A 458 -25.98 -8.66 11.84
CA VAL A 458 -27.25 -8.96 11.13
C VAL A 458 -27.88 -7.75 10.43
N ASN A 459 -27.25 -6.58 10.54
CA ASN A 459 -27.73 -5.36 9.91
C ASN A 459 -27.54 -5.41 8.39
N GLU A 460 -26.49 -6.07 7.87
CA GLU A 460 -26.24 -6.07 6.42
C GLU A 460 -27.27 -6.92 5.64
N GLU A 461 -27.61 -8.12 6.13
CA GLU A 461 -28.75 -8.89 5.59
C GLU A 461 -30.08 -8.10 5.65
N ILE A 462 -30.27 -7.29 6.71
CA ILE A 462 -31.47 -6.46 6.85
C ILE A 462 -31.46 -5.29 5.88
N GLU A 463 -30.34 -4.60 5.66
CA GLU A 463 -30.22 -3.50 4.70
C GLU A 463 -30.37 -3.99 3.26
N LEU A 464 -29.76 -5.14 2.92
CA LEU A 464 -29.81 -5.72 1.57
C LEU A 464 -31.21 -6.24 1.20
N GLU A 465 -31.94 -6.81 2.17
CA GLU A 465 -33.36 -7.13 2.01
C GLU A 465 -34.25 -5.88 2.07
N ALA A 466 -33.88 -4.83 2.82
CA ALA A 466 -34.63 -3.58 2.89
C ALA A 466 -34.57 -2.79 1.59
N ASP A 467 -33.44 -2.76 0.90
CA ASP A 467 -33.26 -2.12 -0.40
C ASP A 467 -34.14 -2.77 -1.49
N ASN A 468 -34.38 -4.09 -1.38
CA ASN A 468 -35.33 -4.81 -2.24
C ASN A 468 -36.81 -4.51 -1.90
N ILE A 469 -37.10 -4.01 -0.69
CA ILE A 469 -38.47 -3.71 -0.22
C ILE A 469 -38.82 -2.22 -0.38
N LEU A 470 -37.84 -1.32 -0.25
CA LEU A 470 -38.03 0.14 -0.25
C LEU A 470 -36.98 0.84 -1.12
N ASP A 471 -37.28 0.98 -2.41
CA ASP A 471 -36.48 1.79 -3.34
C ASP A 471 -36.77 3.30 -3.14
N PHE A 472 -35.81 4.02 -2.55
CA PHE A 472 -35.89 5.48 -2.36
C PHE A 472 -35.41 6.29 -3.57
N THR A 473 -34.94 5.64 -4.64
CA THR A 473 -34.37 6.33 -5.82
C THR A 473 -35.43 6.92 -6.73
N GLU A 474 -36.66 6.37 -6.73
CA GLU A 474 -37.71 6.80 -7.65
C GLU A 474 -38.73 7.79 -7.05
N SER A 475 -39.03 7.75 -5.74
CA SER A 475 -39.89 8.75 -5.09
C SER A 475 -39.88 8.64 -3.56
N ASN A 476 -39.95 9.76 -2.84
CA ASN A 476 -40.12 9.77 -1.38
C ASN A 476 -41.51 9.22 -1.00
N PRO A 477 -41.62 8.04 -0.37
CA PRO A 477 -42.90 7.43 -0.04
C PRO A 477 -43.61 8.11 1.14
N PHE A 478 -42.94 9.02 1.84
CA PHE A 478 -43.48 9.73 3.02
C PHE A 478 -44.12 11.08 2.70
N GLY A 479 -44.22 11.43 1.41
CA GLY A 479 -44.88 12.65 0.94
C GLY A 479 -44.04 13.91 1.06
N ASN A 480 -44.36 14.90 0.23
CA ASN A 480 -43.73 16.23 0.27
C ASN A 480 -44.29 17.02 1.45
N TYR A 481 -43.47 17.27 2.47
CA TYR A 481 -43.77 18.26 3.51
C TYR A 481 -43.51 19.69 3.03
#